data_AF-A0A2C9LXN2-F1
#
_entry.id   AF-A0A2C9LXN2-F1
#
_cell.length_a   1.000
_cell.length_b   1.000
_cell.length_c   1.000
_cell.angle_alpha   90.00
_cell.angle_beta   90.00
_cell.angle_gamma   90.00
#
_symmetry.space_group_name_H-M   'P 1'
#
loop_
_entity.id
_entity.type
_entity.pdbx_description
1 polymer ?
#
loop_
_entity_poly.entity_id
_entity_poly.type
_entity_poly.pdbx_seq_one_letter_code
_entity_poly.pdbx_strand_id
1 'polypeptide(L)'
;MFLQVLLFLPVMSTWGIPTWYQDARQSFIDEEKAMRVGANLVLNANEQLVNNFLMKLKNETIQQSIWTTTPYPPSVSFFKSKPWIDNSTIFQVIKRMPKGRKLHL
;
A
#
# COMPACT_ATOMS: atom_id res chain seq x y z
N MET A 1 16.85 27.98 52.51
CA MET A 1 15.91 28.01 51.36
C MET A 1 16.66 27.68 50.07
N PHE A 2 17.34 26.53 49.99
CA PHE A 2 18.13 26.10 48.82
C PHE A 2 18.52 24.62 49.01
N LEU A 3 17.52 23.74 48.97
CA LEU A 3 17.75 22.31 48.83
C LEU A 3 16.59 21.81 47.93
N GLN A 4 16.63 22.18 46.65
CA GLN A 4 16.87 21.20 45.58
C GLN A 4 15.97 19.98 45.82
N VAL A 5 14.67 20.10 45.56
CA VAL A 5 14.06 19.60 44.31
C VAL A 5 14.72 18.28 43.87
N LEU A 6 14.78 17.34 44.82
CA LEU A 6 15.25 15.99 44.60
C LEU A 6 14.04 15.18 44.15
N LEU A 7 14.15 14.62 42.94
CA LEU A 7 13.39 13.47 42.44
C LEU A 7 11.93 13.69 42.02
N PHE A 8 11.72 14.51 40.99
CA PHE A 8 10.66 14.23 40.01
C PHE A 8 11.17 14.49 38.59
N LEU A 9 12.08 13.62 38.12
CA LEU A 9 12.16 13.32 36.70
C LEU A 9 11.56 11.93 36.53
N PRO A 10 10.31 11.78 36.06
CA PRO A 10 9.96 10.53 35.40
C PRO A 10 10.88 10.48 34.19
N VAL A 11 11.91 9.64 34.27
CA VAL A 11 12.59 9.13 33.08
C VAL A 11 11.48 8.40 32.32
N MET A 12 10.83 9.12 31.41
CA MET A 12 10.05 8.51 30.35
C MET A 12 11.06 7.71 29.54
N SER A 13 11.29 6.48 29.97
CA SER A 13 11.88 5.46 29.15
C SER A 13 10.91 5.29 27.98
N THR A 14 11.24 5.92 26.85
CA THR A 14 10.69 5.47 25.58
C THR A 14 11.34 4.11 25.35
N TRP A 15 10.67 3.05 25.79
CA TRP A 15 11.07 1.69 25.41
C TRP A 15 10.94 1.61 23.89
N GLY A 16 12.03 1.90 23.19
CA GLY A 16 12.10 1.77 21.74
C GLY A 16 11.85 0.31 21.37
N ILE A 17 11.16 0.09 20.26
CA ILE A 17 10.95 -1.25 19.72
C ILE A 17 12.33 -1.88 19.49
N PRO A 18 12.62 -3.08 20.03
CA PRO A 18 13.94 -3.68 19.93
C PRO A 18 14.28 -4.05 18.48
N THR A 19 15.56 -3.99 18.13
CA THR A 19 16.05 -4.19 16.75
C THR A 19 15.71 -5.58 16.20
N TRP A 20 15.86 -6.64 17.00
CA TRP A 20 15.51 -8.01 16.61
C TRP A 20 14.05 -8.14 16.15
N TYR A 21 13.13 -7.37 16.74
CA TYR A 21 11.73 -7.37 16.36
C TYR A 21 11.54 -6.69 15.01
N GLN A 22 12.22 -5.56 14.77
CA GLN A 22 12.17 -4.85 13.50
C GLN A 22 12.72 -5.73 12.36
N ASP A 23 13.83 -6.43 12.61
CA ASP A 23 14.45 -7.34 11.66
C ASP A 23 13.54 -8.54 11.36
N ALA A 24 12.95 -9.16 12.38
CA ALA A 24 12.00 -10.25 12.21
C ALA A 24 10.76 -9.80 11.43
N ARG A 25 10.21 -8.63 11.75
CA ARG A 25 9.06 -8.04 11.03
C ARG A 25 9.40 -7.77 9.57
N GLN A 26 10.58 -7.22 9.30
CA GLN A 26 11.02 -6.93 7.94
C GLN A 26 11.23 -8.22 7.14
N SER A 27 11.84 -9.24 7.77
CA SER A 27 12.00 -10.58 7.17
C SER A 27 10.66 -11.18 6.73
N PHE A 28 9.63 -11.13 7.58
CA PHE A 28 8.29 -11.64 7.21
C PHE A 28 7.66 -10.86 6.06
N ILE A 29 7.82 -9.53 6.04
CA ILE A 29 7.29 -8.69 4.96
C ILE A 29 7.98 -9.02 3.63
N ASP A 30 9.30 -9.24 3.66
CA ASP A 30 10.06 -9.51 2.45
C ASP A 30 9.82 -10.93 1.93
N GLU A 31 9.65 -11.91 2.83
CA GLU A 31 9.18 -13.26 2.48
C GLU A 31 7.78 -13.21 1.83
N GLU A 32 6.83 -12.47 2.43
CA GLU A 32 5.49 -12.30 1.87
C GLU A 32 5.53 -11.66 0.47
N LYS A 33 6.35 -10.62 0.29
CA LYS A 33 6.54 -9.97 -1.02
C LYS A 33 7.10 -10.95 -2.04
N ALA A 34 8.08 -11.77 -1.67
CA ALA A 34 8.72 -12.74 -2.57
C ALA A 34 7.75 -13.85 -3.04
N MET A 35 6.74 -14.19 -2.24
CA MET A 35 5.73 -15.19 -2.60
C MET A 35 4.65 -14.67 -3.56
N ARG A 36 4.53 -13.36 -3.77
CA ARG A 36 3.48 -12.78 -4.62
C ARG A 36 3.71 -13.10 -6.11
N VAL A 37 2.61 -13.18 -6.85
CA VAL A 37 2.66 -13.37 -8.31
C VAL A 37 3.49 -12.26 -8.96
N GLY A 38 4.51 -12.67 -9.72
CA GLY A 38 5.38 -11.74 -10.43
C GLY A 38 6.46 -11.06 -9.58
N ALA A 39 6.67 -11.47 -8.32
CA ALA A 39 7.66 -10.85 -7.42
C ALA A 39 9.10 -10.90 -7.92
N ASN A 40 9.47 -11.95 -8.68
CA ASN A 40 10.81 -12.15 -9.22
C ASN A 40 11.05 -11.43 -10.56
N LEU A 41 10.09 -10.63 -11.04
CA LEU A 41 10.25 -9.84 -12.25
C LEU A 41 11.14 -8.61 -11.97
N VAL A 42 12.24 -8.49 -12.72
CA VAL A 42 13.13 -7.33 -12.63
C VAL A 42 12.62 -6.25 -13.57
N LEU A 43 12.18 -5.12 -13.01
CA LEU A 43 11.67 -3.99 -13.77
C LEU A 43 12.80 -3.07 -14.25
N ASN A 44 12.78 -2.70 -15.52
CA ASN A 44 13.66 -1.66 -16.08
C ASN A 44 13.20 -0.25 -15.65
N ALA A 45 13.99 0.78 -15.98
CA ALA A 45 13.72 2.15 -15.55
C ALA A 45 12.34 2.68 -16.00
N ASN A 46 11.92 2.40 -17.23
CA ASN A 46 10.61 2.84 -17.74
C ASN A 46 9.47 2.09 -17.06
N GLU A 47 9.65 0.79 -16.82
CA GLU A 47 8.67 -0.03 -16.09
C GLU A 47 8.51 0.42 -14.64
N GLN A 48 9.61 0.80 -13.98
CA GLN A 48 9.58 1.37 -12.63
C GLN A 48 8.80 2.69 -12.58
N LEU A 49 8.99 3.57 -13.57
CA LEU A 49 8.23 4.82 -13.67
C LEU A 49 6.72 4.57 -13.78
N VAL A 50 6.33 3.66 -14.68
CA VAL A 50 4.92 3.29 -14.87
C VAL A 50 4.36 2.59 -13.63
N ASN A 51 5.13 1.70 -13.00
CA ASN A 51 4.75 1.03 -11.75
C ASN A 51 4.50 2.03 -10.63
N ASN A 52 5.39 3.00 -10.44
CA ASN A 52 5.23 4.03 -9.41
C ASN A 52 3.97 4.87 -9.64
N PHE A 53 3.70 5.24 -10.88
CA PHE A 53 2.47 5.95 -11.25
C PHE A 53 1.21 5.11 -10.97
N LEU A 54 1.21 3.84 -11.38
CA LEU A 54 0.08 2.93 -11.18
C LEU A 54 -0.18 2.64 -9.69
N MET A 55 0.88 2.40 -8.92
CA MET A 55 0.79 2.16 -7.48
C MET A 55 0.31 3.40 -6.72
N LYS A 56 0.72 4.60 -7.15
CA LYS A 56 0.17 5.86 -6.62
C LYS A 56 -1.34 5.93 -6.83
N LEU A 57 -1.83 5.75 -8.06
CA LEU A 57 -3.28 5.76 -8.36
C LEU A 57 -4.05 4.71 -7.54
N LYS A 58 -3.50 3.49 -7.42
CA LYS A 58 -4.08 2.42 -6.61
C LYS A 58 -4.20 2.84 -5.15
N ASN A 59 -3.12 3.33 -4.57
CA ASN A 59 -3.08 3.71 -3.17
C ASN A 59 -4.01 4.90 -2.89
N GLU A 60 -4.02 5.91 -3.77
CA GLU A 60 -4.96 7.05 -3.66
C GLU A 60 -6.42 6.58 -3.67
N THR A 61 -6.78 5.67 -4.58
CA THR A 61 -8.13 5.11 -4.65
C THR A 61 -8.52 4.39 -3.35
N ILE A 62 -7.62 3.58 -2.80
CA ILE A 62 -7.85 2.84 -1.54
C ILE A 62 -7.97 3.81 -0.37
N GLN A 63 -7.02 4.76 -0.26
CA GLN A 63 -6.98 5.71 0.85
C GLN A 63 -8.19 6.63 0.83
N GLN A 64 -8.62 7.12 -0.34
CA GLN A 64 -9.84 7.91 -0.46
C GLN A 64 -11.05 7.15 0.09
N SER A 65 -11.18 5.85 -0.17
CA SER A 65 -12.28 5.07 0.39
C SER A 65 -12.13 4.77 1.89
N ILE A 66 -10.91 4.65 2.42
CA ILE A 66 -10.69 4.40 3.86
C ILE A 66 -11.01 5.66 4.67
N TRP A 67 -10.59 6.83 4.20
CA TRP A 67 -10.65 8.09 4.95
C TRP A 67 -11.90 8.92 4.65
N THR A 68 -12.71 8.56 3.65
CA THR A 68 -13.91 9.31 3.25
C THR A 68 -15.08 8.37 2.94
N THR A 69 -16.26 8.92 2.68
CA THR A 69 -17.44 8.15 2.22
C THR A 69 -17.37 7.80 0.72
N THR A 70 -16.24 8.05 0.05
CA THR A 70 -16.06 7.66 -1.36
C THR A 70 -16.16 6.14 -1.50
N PRO A 71 -17.08 5.60 -2.32
CA PRO A 71 -17.22 4.15 -2.46
C PRO A 71 -15.98 3.50 -3.05
N TYR A 72 -15.53 2.38 -2.49
CA TYR A 72 -14.54 1.51 -3.13
C TYR A 72 -15.22 0.63 -4.19
N PRO A 73 -14.96 0.83 -5.50
CA PRO A 73 -15.72 0.14 -6.53
C PRO A 73 -15.72 -1.40 -6.43
N PRO A 74 -14.61 -2.07 -6.02
CA PRO A 74 -14.59 -3.52 -5.83
C PRO A 74 -15.45 -4.05 -4.68
N SER A 75 -15.82 -3.25 -3.68
CA SER A 75 -16.70 -3.69 -2.58
C SER A 75 -18.18 -3.47 -2.86
N VAL A 76 -18.52 -2.88 -4.02
CA VAL A 76 -19.89 -2.60 -4.45
C VAL A 76 -20.24 -3.50 -5.63
N SER A 77 -21.50 -3.95 -5.70
CA SER A 77 -21.99 -4.75 -6.84
C SER A 77 -21.59 -4.12 -8.17
N PHE A 78 -21.04 -4.95 -9.07
CA PHE A 78 -20.48 -4.50 -10.34
C PHE A 78 -21.45 -3.64 -11.16
N PHE A 79 -22.74 -3.99 -11.20
CA PHE A 79 -23.74 -3.21 -11.95
C PHE A 79 -23.84 -1.75 -11.50
N LYS A 80 -23.63 -1.49 -10.20
CA LYS A 80 -23.66 -0.14 -9.62
C LYS A 80 -22.32 0.56 -9.77
N SER A 81 -21.21 -0.17 -9.60
CA SER A 81 -19.86 0.41 -9.58
C SER A 81 -19.22 0.56 -10.96
N LYS A 82 -19.76 -0.09 -12.00
CA LYS A 82 -19.24 -0.02 -13.37
C LYS A 82 -19.01 1.41 -13.88
N PRO A 83 -19.93 2.39 -13.73
CA PRO A 83 -19.70 3.75 -14.20
C PRO A 83 -18.49 4.42 -13.51
N TRP A 84 -18.23 4.09 -12.24
CA TRP A 84 -17.08 4.61 -11.49
C TRP A 84 -15.77 3.97 -11.98
N ILE A 85 -15.79 2.66 -12.25
CA ILE A 85 -14.65 1.93 -12.82
C ILE A 85 -14.30 2.50 -14.19
N ASP A 86 -15.29 2.64 -15.08
CA ASP A 86 -15.10 3.14 -16.44
C ASP A 86 -14.48 4.55 -16.48
N ASN A 87 -14.83 5.40 -15.51
CA ASN A 87 -14.31 6.77 -15.40
C ASN A 87 -12.97 6.86 -14.64
N SER A 88 -12.47 5.78 -14.05
CA SER A 88 -11.25 5.81 -13.24
C SER A 88 -9.97 5.81 -14.08
N THR A 89 -8.99 6.65 -13.71
CA THR A 89 -7.67 6.71 -14.37
C THR A 89 -6.96 5.35 -14.34
N ILE A 90 -7.06 4.62 -13.22
CA ILE A 90 -6.48 3.28 -13.07
C ILE A 90 -7.03 2.30 -14.10
N PHE A 91 -8.35 2.29 -14.33
CA PHE A 91 -8.95 1.43 -15.34
C PHE A 91 -8.53 1.82 -16.76
N GLN A 92 -8.40 3.11 -17.05
CA GLN A 92 -7.92 3.58 -18.35
C GLN A 92 -6.47 3.14 -18.64
N VAL A 93 -5.63 3.02 -17.62
CA VAL A 93 -4.28 2.43 -17.75
C VAL A 93 -4.39 0.92 -18.01
N ILE A 94 -5.14 0.17 -17.19
CA ILE A 94 -5.33 -1.28 -17.32
C ILE A 94 -5.95 -1.65 -18.68
N LYS A 95 -6.84 -0.81 -19.21
CA LYS A 95 -7.46 -1.00 -20.53
C LYS A 95 -6.43 -1.03 -21.64
N ARG A 96 -5.41 -0.15 -21.57
CA ARG A 96 -4.31 -0.05 -22.56
C ARG A 96 -3.24 -1.14 -22.42
N MET A 97 -3.19 -1.86 -21.29
CA MET A 97 -2.23 -2.94 -21.11
C MET A 97 -2.48 -4.12 -22.08
N PRO A 98 -1.43 -4.69 -22.70
CA PRO A 98 -1.54 -5.89 -23.51
C PRO A 98 -1.77 -7.12 -22.60
N LYS A 99 -3.03 -7.55 -22.47
CA LYS A 99 -3.48 -8.61 -21.53
C LYS A 99 -3.21 -10.06 -22.02
N GLY A 100 -2.50 -10.24 -23.13
CA GLY A 100 -2.29 -11.56 -23.72
C GLY A 100 -3.57 -12.13 -24.35
N ARG A 101 -4.04 -13.28 -23.86
CA ARG A 101 -5.15 -14.06 -24.45
C ARG A 101 -6.33 -14.23 -23.48
N LYS A 102 -7.53 -14.39 -24.02
CA LYS A 102 -8.74 -14.79 -23.27
C LYS A 102 -8.81 -16.32 -23.25
N LEU A 103 -8.63 -16.93 -22.08
CA LEU A 103 -8.57 -18.39 -21.91
C LEU A 103 -9.88 -19.00 -21.36
N HIS A 104 -10.79 -18.16 -20.87
CA HIS A 104 -12.13 -18.53 -20.42
C HIS A 104 -13.10 -17.45 -20.90
N LEU A 105 -14.19 -17.85 -21.56
CA LEU A 105 -15.16 -16.97 -22.24
C LEU A 105 -16.59 -17.41 -21.96
#